data_AF-A0A3A9EWR7-F1
#
_entry.id   AF-A0A3A9EWR7-F1
#
_cell.length_a   1.000
_cell.length_b   1.000
_cell.length_c   1.000
_cell.angle_alpha   90.00
_cell.angle_beta   90.00
_cell.angle_gamma   90.00
#
_symmetry.space_group_name_H-M   'P 1'
#
loop_
_entity.id
_entity.type
_entity.pdbx_description
1 polymer ?
#
loop_
_entity_poly.entity_id
_entity_poly.type
_entity_poly.pdbx_seq_one_letter_code
_entity_poly.pdbx_strand_id
1 'polypeptide(L)'
;SDIVILSGGLGPTKDDLTKETAAALLGKKLKLHEPSKKKIQDFFEKRNITPTENNWKQAMAPEGAIVVENENGTAPGFIIEEGEKALILLPGPPNELLPMFEKSIKPYLKEKEPGIILSQTIKICGLGESYVETMIQDMIEKQENPTIAPYAKTGEVHLRATARAKSEKEAKKLLKPMTKELKSRIGGYIYTTEENVTLEMAVIDLLKNNRLTLTIAESCTGGMIVSRLINVQGASDVVREGLVTYSNKAKRKYLGVKKGTLAKKGAVSEETAKEMAKGGVFFTKSDVCIATTGIAGPGGGSEEKPVGLVYIGCNVCGKITVKKYQFGGGREKIRQSATAAALTLLRQCVLEHYSKVTFGKEKKEK
;
A
#
# COMPACT_ATOMS: atom_id res chain seq x y z
N SER A 1 6.06 31.37 6.06
CA SER A 1 6.39 30.06 6.65
C SER A 1 7.53 30.23 7.62
N ASP A 2 7.50 29.51 8.74
CA ASP A 2 8.59 29.52 9.72
C ASP A 2 9.72 28.57 9.33
N ILE A 3 9.38 27.50 8.59
CA ILE A 3 10.35 26.54 8.05
C ILE A 3 10.10 26.40 6.54
N VAL A 4 11.17 26.50 5.76
CA VAL A 4 11.17 26.26 4.31
C VAL A 4 12.18 25.15 4.02
N ILE A 5 11.74 24.07 3.38
CA ILE A 5 12.62 22.96 2.98
C ILE A 5 12.66 22.91 1.45
N LEU A 6 13.86 23.01 0.89
CA LEU A 6 14.13 22.90 -0.54
C LEU A 6 14.91 21.61 -0.81
N SER A 7 14.57 20.93 -1.90
CA SER A 7 15.25 19.73 -2.37
C SER A 7 15.71 19.92 -3.81
N GLY A 8 16.99 19.65 -4.06
CA GLY A 8 17.62 19.78 -5.38
C GLY A 8 18.45 21.04 -5.56
N GLY A 9 19.24 21.06 -6.65
CA GLY A 9 20.06 22.21 -7.03
C GLY A 9 21.28 22.47 -6.13
N LEU A 10 21.83 21.43 -5.50
CA LEU A 10 23.05 21.49 -4.66
C LEU A 10 24.26 20.81 -5.33
N GLY A 11 24.10 20.33 -6.56
CA GLY A 11 25.16 19.70 -7.32
C GLY A 11 26.24 20.68 -7.82
N PRO A 12 27.22 20.17 -8.58
CA PRO A 12 28.35 20.95 -9.07
C PRO A 12 28.06 21.67 -10.39
N THR A 13 26.87 21.55 -10.98
CA THR A 13 26.59 22.09 -12.32
C THR A 13 26.23 23.57 -12.27
N LYS A 14 26.10 24.20 -13.45
CA LYS A 14 25.69 25.60 -13.57
C LYS A 14 24.22 25.81 -13.17
N ASP A 15 23.38 24.81 -13.39
CA ASP A 15 21.95 24.88 -13.11
C ASP A 15 21.64 24.60 -11.62
N ASP A 16 22.62 24.07 -10.87
CA ASP A 16 22.54 23.93 -9.42
C ASP A 16 22.74 25.30 -8.73
N LEU A 17 21.66 26.06 -8.56
CA LEU A 17 21.70 27.44 -8.01
C LEU A 17 21.00 27.61 -6.66
N THR A 18 20.49 26.52 -6.06
CA THR A 18 19.64 26.61 -4.86
C THR A 18 20.38 27.27 -3.71
N LYS A 19 21.63 26.87 -3.48
CA LYS A 19 22.45 27.41 -2.39
C LYS A 19 22.84 28.86 -2.63
N GLU A 20 23.27 29.21 -3.84
CA GLU A 20 23.65 30.55 -4.24
C GLU A 20 22.47 31.50 -4.11
N THR A 21 21.29 31.07 -4.57
CA THR A 21 20.04 31.84 -4.49
C THR A 21 19.61 32.03 -3.03
N ALA A 22 19.68 30.98 -2.22
CA ALA A 22 19.37 31.06 -0.79
C ALA A 22 20.31 32.03 -0.05
N ALA A 23 21.62 31.94 -0.32
CA ALA A 23 22.60 32.83 0.28
C ALA A 23 22.37 34.30 -0.15
N ALA A 24 22.12 34.54 -1.44
CA ALA A 24 21.86 35.88 -1.97
C ALA A 24 20.57 36.49 -1.38
N LEU A 25 19.49 35.71 -1.30
CA LEU A 25 18.21 36.14 -0.72
C LEU A 25 18.37 36.56 0.75
N LEU A 26 19.21 35.86 1.50
CA LEU A 26 19.46 36.09 2.92
C LEU A 26 20.65 37.02 3.19
N GLY A 27 21.26 37.59 2.14
CA GLY A 27 22.42 38.47 2.26
C GLY A 27 23.67 37.80 2.86
N LYS A 28 23.79 36.46 2.78
CA LYS A 28 24.92 35.69 3.31
C LYS A 28 26.00 35.52 2.25
N LYS A 29 27.26 35.61 2.66
CA LYS A 29 28.40 35.24 1.80
C LYS A 29 28.56 33.73 1.79
N LEU A 30 29.01 33.18 0.65
CA LEU A 30 29.44 31.78 0.57
C LEU A 30 30.91 31.67 0.99
N LYS A 31 31.21 30.81 1.96
CA LYS A 31 32.58 30.51 2.43
C LYS A 31 32.90 29.05 2.22
N LEU A 32 34.16 28.76 1.92
CA LEU A 32 34.61 27.38 1.79
C LEU A 32 34.52 26.67 3.15
N HIS A 33 33.77 25.57 3.20
CA HIS A 33 33.69 24.71 4.39
C HIS A 33 34.71 23.58 4.25
N GLU A 34 35.86 23.74 4.89
CA GLU A 34 36.98 22.78 4.79
C GLU A 34 36.60 21.33 5.10
N PRO A 35 35.75 21.01 6.11
CA PRO A 35 35.30 19.63 6.32
C PRO A 35 34.50 19.07 5.14
N SER A 36 33.64 19.87 4.50
CA SER A 36 32.91 19.43 3.29
C SER A 36 33.85 19.23 2.12
N LYS A 37 34.83 20.12 1.93
CA LYS A 37 35.85 19.98 0.90
C LYS A 37 36.64 18.68 1.09
N LYS A 38 37.07 18.39 2.32
CA LYS A 38 37.76 17.13 2.64
C LYS A 38 36.89 15.92 2.35
N LYS A 39 35.60 15.92 2.71
CA LYS A 39 34.70 14.80 2.38
C LYS A 39 34.52 14.59 0.88
N ILE A 40 34.42 15.67 0.11
CA ILE A 40 34.34 15.60 -1.35
C ILE A 40 35.64 15.00 -1.89
N GLN A 41 36.79 15.47 -1.41
CA GLN A 41 38.09 14.92 -1.77
C GLN A 41 38.17 13.41 -1.44
N ASP A 42 37.85 13.01 -0.20
CA ASP A 42 37.83 11.61 0.24
C ASP A 42 36.87 10.74 -0.62
N PHE A 43 35.72 11.30 -1.02
CA PHE A 43 34.73 10.60 -1.86
C PHE A 43 35.28 10.26 -3.25
N PHE A 44 36.03 11.18 -3.84
CA PHE A 44 36.65 11.05 -5.16
C PHE A 44 37.92 10.19 -5.09
N GLU A 45 38.76 10.38 -4.07
CA GLU A 45 39.97 9.57 -3.82
C GLU A 45 39.63 8.09 -3.64
N LYS A 46 38.59 7.75 -2.86
CA LYS A 46 38.11 6.36 -2.70
C LYS A 46 37.68 5.70 -4.01
N ARG A 47 37.39 6.49 -5.05
CA ARG A 47 36.98 6.02 -6.37
C ARG A 47 38.10 6.11 -7.40
N ASN A 48 39.31 6.52 -7.00
CA ASN A 48 40.43 6.80 -7.90
C ASN A 48 40.07 7.80 -9.02
N ILE A 49 39.26 8.81 -8.70
CA ILE A 49 38.85 9.88 -9.62
C ILE A 49 39.39 11.20 -9.08
N THR A 50 39.94 12.05 -9.96
CA THR A 50 40.32 13.42 -9.60
C THR A 50 39.10 14.34 -9.64
N PRO A 51 38.78 15.10 -8.58
CA PRO A 51 37.69 16.08 -8.60
C PRO A 51 37.91 17.16 -9.66
N THR A 52 36.85 17.58 -10.35
CA THR A 52 36.89 18.75 -11.23
C THR A 52 36.66 20.05 -10.43
N GLU A 53 37.11 21.20 -10.93
CA GLU A 53 37.04 22.47 -10.17
C GLU A 53 35.61 22.83 -9.72
N ASN A 54 34.61 22.50 -10.53
CA ASN A 54 33.21 22.75 -10.20
C ASN A 54 32.69 21.89 -9.04
N ASN A 55 33.34 20.77 -8.68
CA ASN A 55 32.98 20.03 -7.47
C ASN A 55 33.24 20.84 -6.20
N TRP A 56 34.25 21.72 -6.21
CA TRP A 56 34.55 22.56 -5.04
C TRP A 56 33.47 23.59 -4.75
N LYS A 57 32.65 23.95 -5.75
CA LYS A 57 31.43 24.75 -5.55
C LYS A 57 30.54 24.11 -4.48
N GLN A 58 30.44 22.77 -4.43
CA GLN A 58 29.58 22.06 -3.48
C GLN A 58 30.07 22.24 -2.02
N ALA A 59 31.37 22.46 -1.80
CA ALA A 59 31.95 22.72 -0.48
C ALA A 59 31.71 24.15 0.05
N MET A 60 31.23 25.06 -0.79
CA MET A 60 30.87 26.40 -0.35
C MET A 60 29.61 26.34 0.51
N ALA A 61 29.62 26.96 1.69
CA ALA A 61 28.51 27.02 2.63
C ALA A 61 28.08 28.49 2.85
N PRO A 62 26.78 28.78 2.96
CA PRO A 62 26.31 30.09 3.41
C PRO A 62 26.86 30.40 4.80
N GLU A 63 27.33 31.62 5.02
CA GLU A 63 27.89 32.06 6.29
C GLU A 63 26.89 31.89 7.44
N GLY A 64 27.34 31.23 8.51
CA GLY A 64 26.51 30.92 9.69
C GLY A 64 25.54 29.73 9.50
N ALA A 65 25.55 29.05 8.35
CA ALA A 65 24.72 27.88 8.14
C ALA A 65 25.28 26.65 8.90
N ILE A 66 24.37 25.84 9.44
CA ILE A 66 24.70 24.51 9.93
C ILE A 66 24.83 23.59 8.72
N VAL A 67 26.00 22.99 8.54
CA VAL A 67 26.27 22.06 7.43
C VAL A 67 25.74 20.68 7.78
N VAL A 68 24.90 20.13 6.92
CA VAL A 68 24.33 18.79 7.05
C VAL A 68 25.13 17.84 6.18
N GLU A 69 25.75 16.86 6.81
CA GLU A 69 26.61 15.91 6.11
C GLU A 69 25.81 14.97 5.21
N ASN A 70 26.33 14.75 4.01
CA ASN A 70 25.79 13.77 3.07
C ASN A 70 26.75 12.58 3.00
N GLU A 71 26.33 11.43 3.51
CA GLU A 71 27.13 10.20 3.48
C GLU A 71 27.02 9.45 2.14
N ASN A 72 25.98 9.74 1.36
CA ASN A 72 25.63 9.00 0.14
C ASN A 72 25.93 9.78 -1.15
N GLY A 73 26.48 10.98 -1.04
CA GLY A 73 26.82 11.84 -2.17
C GLY A 73 27.82 12.94 -1.78
N THR A 74 28.15 13.80 -2.75
CA THR A 74 29.16 14.86 -2.57
C THR A 74 28.58 16.20 -2.11
N ALA A 75 27.28 16.44 -2.33
CA ALA A 75 26.63 17.69 -1.98
C ALA A 75 26.17 17.69 -0.50
N PRO A 76 26.77 18.48 0.40
CA PRO A 76 26.22 18.66 1.73
C PRO A 76 24.89 19.45 1.66
N GLY A 77 24.06 19.26 2.68
CA GLY A 77 22.88 20.09 2.92
C GLY A 77 23.22 21.27 3.83
N PHE A 78 22.28 22.19 3.98
CA PHE A 78 22.46 23.39 4.80
C PHE A 78 21.19 23.73 5.57
N ILE A 79 21.34 24.16 6.81
CA ILE A 79 20.28 24.80 7.58
C ILE A 79 20.72 26.24 7.84
N ILE A 80 19.96 27.20 7.33
CA ILE A 80 20.23 28.63 7.49
C ILE A 80 19.15 29.20 8.42
N GLU A 81 19.56 29.69 9.59
CA GLU A 81 18.65 30.25 10.59
C GLU A 81 18.57 31.77 10.47
N GLU A 82 17.34 32.30 10.52
CA GLU A 82 17.03 33.73 10.57
C GLU A 82 16.00 33.98 11.68
N GLY A 83 16.50 34.24 12.89
CA GLY A 83 15.67 34.30 14.10
C GLY A 83 15.04 32.94 14.41
N GLU A 84 13.72 32.90 14.54
CA GLU A 84 12.97 31.66 14.76
C GLU A 84 12.75 30.85 13.47
N LYS A 85 13.10 31.41 12.30
CA LYS A 85 12.85 30.79 11.00
C LYS A 85 14.05 30.01 10.50
N ALA A 86 13.80 28.98 9.69
CA ALA A 86 14.83 28.14 9.10
C ALA A 86 14.61 27.87 7.61
N LEU A 87 15.67 28.02 6.82
CA LEU A 87 15.74 27.56 5.43
C LEU A 87 16.65 26.33 5.35
N ILE A 88 16.08 25.19 4.98
CA ILE A 88 16.76 23.89 4.93
C ILE A 88 16.93 23.49 3.46
N LEU A 89 18.18 23.25 3.06
CA LEU A 89 18.56 22.86 1.71
C LEU A 89 19.03 21.40 1.73
N LEU A 90 18.40 20.55 0.93
CA LEU A 90 18.71 19.13 0.80
C LEU A 90 19.00 18.76 -0.66
N PRO A 91 19.76 17.68 -0.90
CA PRO A 91 19.98 17.19 -2.26
C PRO A 91 18.67 16.69 -2.89
N GLY A 92 18.66 16.62 -4.23
CA GLY A 92 17.50 16.13 -4.98
C GLY A 92 17.29 14.61 -4.91
N PRO A 93 18.35 13.80 -5.10
CA PRO A 93 18.23 12.34 -5.11
C PRO A 93 17.68 11.76 -3.79
N PRO A 94 16.61 10.93 -3.81
CA PRO A 94 16.02 10.37 -2.59
C PRO A 94 16.97 9.50 -1.74
N ASN A 95 17.92 8.81 -2.37
CA ASN A 95 18.95 8.01 -1.70
C ASN A 95 19.94 8.84 -0.88
N GLU A 96 20.08 10.14 -1.17
CA GLU A 96 20.87 11.09 -0.39
C GLU A 96 20.00 11.87 0.60
N LEU A 97 18.84 12.37 0.14
CA LEU A 97 17.92 13.18 0.93
C LEU A 97 17.36 12.45 2.14
N LEU A 98 16.86 11.22 1.97
CA LEU A 98 16.15 10.51 3.04
C LEU A 98 17.05 10.24 4.27
N PRO A 99 18.29 9.73 4.11
CA PRO A 99 19.22 9.59 5.23
C PRO A 99 19.55 10.90 5.93
N MET A 100 19.80 11.98 5.17
CA MET A 100 20.10 13.30 5.75
C MET A 100 18.91 13.85 6.53
N PHE A 101 17.70 13.67 6.00
CA PHE A 101 16.49 14.10 6.67
C PHE A 101 16.31 13.36 8.00
N GLU A 102 16.41 12.04 8.00
CA GLU A 102 16.21 11.23 9.21
C GLU A 102 17.31 11.46 10.25
N LYS A 103 18.58 11.58 9.85
CA LYS A 103 19.72 11.70 10.76
C LYS A 103 19.93 13.10 11.32
N SER A 104 19.66 14.14 10.54
CA SER A 104 20.04 15.52 10.91
C SER A 104 18.86 16.48 10.94
N ILE A 105 18.03 16.50 9.91
CA ILE A 105 16.92 17.47 9.83
C ILE A 105 15.83 17.15 10.86
N LYS A 106 15.45 15.88 10.99
CA LYS A 106 14.40 15.45 11.90
C LYS A 106 14.74 15.72 13.38
N PRO A 107 15.96 15.43 13.89
CA PRO A 107 16.36 15.87 15.23
C PRO A 107 16.31 17.39 15.40
N TYR A 108 16.82 18.15 14.43
CA TYR A 108 16.78 19.62 14.46
C TYR A 108 15.36 20.17 14.55
N LEU A 109 14.43 19.65 13.74
CA LEU A 109 13.02 20.07 13.77
C LEU A 109 12.34 19.68 15.09
N LYS A 110 12.72 18.54 15.68
CA LYS A 110 12.17 18.05 16.95
C LYS A 110 12.55 18.94 18.14
N GLU A 111 13.70 19.60 18.09
CA GLU A 111 14.10 20.59 19.10
C GLU A 111 13.24 21.86 19.02
N LYS A 112 12.87 22.31 17.82
CA LYS A 112 12.06 23.52 17.63
C LYS A 112 10.58 23.31 17.95
N GLU A 113 10.02 22.16 17.57
CA GLU A 113 8.62 21.81 17.86
C GLU A 113 8.60 20.52 18.69
N PRO A 114 8.69 20.62 20.03
CA PRO A 114 8.71 19.47 20.90
C PRO A 114 7.35 18.76 20.89
N GLY A 115 7.35 17.56 20.34
CA GLY A 115 6.16 16.73 20.24
C GLY A 115 6.38 15.62 19.22
N ILE A 116 5.38 14.77 19.09
CA ILE A 116 5.35 13.74 18.07
C ILE A 116 4.01 13.75 17.36
N ILE A 117 4.02 13.32 16.11
CA ILE A 117 2.83 13.00 15.34
C ILE A 117 2.88 11.49 15.13
N LEU A 118 1.91 10.78 15.70
CA LEU A 118 1.76 9.34 15.52
C LEU A 118 0.55 9.08 14.63
N SER A 119 0.77 8.39 13.52
CA SER A 119 -0.30 7.92 12.64
C SER A 119 -0.52 6.42 12.85
N GLN A 120 -1.77 6.00 12.91
CA GLN A 120 -2.19 4.60 12.82
C GLN A 120 -3.13 4.47 11.62
N THR A 121 -2.78 3.59 10.68
CA THR A 121 -3.61 3.30 9.51
C THR A 121 -4.51 2.09 9.82
N ILE A 122 -5.82 2.27 9.71
CA ILE A 122 -6.82 1.20 9.77
C ILE A 122 -7.15 0.83 8.32
N LYS A 123 -6.83 -0.40 7.92
CA LYS A 123 -7.04 -0.84 6.53
C LYS A 123 -8.26 -1.73 6.41
N ILE A 124 -9.13 -1.38 5.47
CA ILE A 124 -10.47 -1.92 5.30
C ILE A 124 -10.59 -2.51 3.90
N CYS A 125 -11.22 -3.67 3.80
CA CYS A 125 -11.56 -4.29 2.52
C CYS A 125 -13.07 -4.57 2.42
N GLY A 126 -13.62 -4.49 1.21
CA GLY A 126 -15.00 -4.87 0.92
C GLY A 126 -16.07 -3.83 1.18
N LEU A 127 -15.68 -2.62 1.56
CA LEU A 127 -16.55 -1.44 1.58
C LEU A 127 -15.98 -0.37 0.64
N GLY A 128 -16.87 0.35 -0.04
CA GLY A 128 -16.49 1.50 -0.87
C GLY A 128 -16.20 2.75 -0.02
N GLU A 129 -15.41 3.66 -0.58
CA GLU A 129 -14.99 4.90 0.10
C GLU A 129 -16.17 5.72 0.63
N SER A 130 -17.13 6.07 -0.22
CA SER A 130 -18.29 6.89 0.18
C SER A 130 -19.11 6.24 1.30
N TYR A 131 -19.18 4.90 1.33
CA TYR A 131 -19.87 4.17 2.40
C TYR A 131 -19.08 4.22 3.70
N VAL A 132 -17.75 4.05 3.64
CA VAL A 132 -16.88 4.19 4.82
C VAL A 132 -16.97 5.61 5.39
N GLU A 133 -16.86 6.63 4.54
CA GLU A 133 -16.98 8.04 4.94
C GLU A 133 -18.31 8.33 5.63
N THR A 134 -19.43 7.88 5.05
CA THR A 134 -20.76 8.01 5.65
C THR A 134 -20.82 7.42 7.06
N MET A 135 -20.20 6.26 7.30
CA MET A 135 -20.21 5.61 8.62
C MET A 135 -19.34 6.31 9.67
N ILE A 136 -18.42 7.18 9.26
CA ILE A 136 -17.51 7.89 10.17
C ILE A 136 -17.68 9.41 10.09
N GLN A 137 -18.72 9.89 9.40
CA GLN A 137 -18.94 11.31 9.13
C GLN A 137 -18.96 12.15 10.41
N ASP A 138 -19.68 11.70 11.44
CA ASP A 138 -19.73 12.36 12.75
C ASP A 138 -18.38 12.36 13.48
N MET A 139 -17.53 11.36 13.24
CA MET A 139 -16.16 11.33 13.77
C MET A 139 -15.28 12.35 13.05
N ILE A 140 -15.46 12.53 11.74
CA ILE A 140 -14.75 13.52 10.93
C ILE A 140 -15.18 14.94 11.32
N GLU A 141 -16.47 15.18 11.54
CA GLU A 141 -17.00 16.51 11.89
C GLU A 141 -16.60 16.96 13.30
N LYS A 142 -16.44 16.02 14.24
CA LYS A 142 -16.11 16.30 15.65
C LYS A 142 -14.63 16.13 15.97
N GLN A 143 -13.78 15.89 14.97
CA GLN A 143 -12.36 15.63 15.22
C GLN A 143 -11.61 16.92 15.60
N GLU A 144 -10.71 16.79 16.56
CA GLU A 144 -9.69 17.79 16.85
C GLU A 144 -8.33 17.08 16.88
N ASN A 145 -7.97 16.51 18.02
CA ASN A 145 -6.81 15.64 18.19
C ASN A 145 -7.24 14.40 19.00
N PRO A 146 -7.23 13.20 18.41
CA PRO A 146 -6.71 12.84 17.09
C PRO A 146 -7.61 13.24 15.91
N THR A 147 -7.02 13.33 14.71
CA THR A 147 -7.72 13.45 13.43
C THR A 147 -7.86 12.10 12.71
N ILE A 148 -8.82 11.96 11.81
CA ILE A 148 -9.05 10.82 10.94
C ILE A 148 -9.30 11.28 9.50
N ALA A 149 -8.62 10.64 8.55
CA ALA A 149 -8.79 10.93 7.13
C ALA A 149 -8.96 9.62 6.32
N PRO A 150 -9.97 9.53 5.43
CA PRO A 150 -10.11 8.42 4.50
C PRO A 150 -9.18 8.56 3.29
N TYR A 151 -8.68 7.43 2.80
CA TYR A 151 -7.89 7.31 1.59
C TYR A 151 -8.37 6.10 0.79
N ALA A 152 -8.85 6.35 -0.43
CA ALA A 152 -9.18 5.29 -1.37
C ALA A 152 -7.93 4.64 -1.98
N LYS A 153 -7.96 3.31 -2.05
CA LYS A 153 -7.09 2.50 -2.91
C LYS A 153 -7.95 1.59 -3.77
N THR A 154 -7.35 0.95 -4.78
CA THR A 154 -8.08 0.03 -5.66
C THR A 154 -8.61 -1.18 -4.87
N GLY A 155 -9.91 -1.15 -4.54
CA GLY A 155 -10.62 -2.21 -3.81
C GLY A 155 -10.41 -2.22 -2.30
N GLU A 156 -9.78 -1.18 -1.75
CA GLU A 156 -9.46 -1.04 -0.32
C GLU A 156 -9.69 0.41 0.13
N VAL A 157 -10.02 0.61 1.40
CA VAL A 157 -10.15 1.93 2.02
C VAL A 157 -9.24 1.98 3.25
N HIS A 158 -8.42 3.00 3.36
CA HIS A 158 -7.55 3.21 4.50
C HIS A 158 -8.05 4.42 5.30
N LEU A 159 -8.18 4.28 6.61
CA LEU A 159 -8.44 5.41 7.51
C LEU A 159 -7.16 5.70 8.29
N ARG A 160 -6.59 6.90 8.13
CA ARG A 160 -5.41 7.31 8.88
C ARG A 160 -5.83 8.12 10.09
N ALA A 161 -5.74 7.52 11.28
CA ALA A 161 -5.93 8.20 12.54
C ALA A 161 -4.60 8.80 13.00
N THR A 162 -4.54 10.11 13.25
CA THR A 162 -3.29 10.84 13.56
C THR A 162 -3.43 11.60 14.86
N ALA A 163 -2.55 11.37 15.82
CA ALA A 163 -2.50 12.09 17.08
C ALA A 163 -1.21 12.92 17.19
N ARG A 164 -1.35 14.18 17.64
CA ARG A 164 -0.24 15.01 18.10
C ARG A 164 -0.15 14.89 19.62
N ALA A 165 1.03 14.58 20.17
CA ALA A 165 1.23 14.49 21.62
C ALA A 165 2.68 14.76 22.02
N LYS A 166 2.96 14.88 23.33
CA LYS A 166 4.34 15.09 23.83
C LYS A 166 5.17 13.81 23.80
N SER A 167 4.53 12.64 23.73
CA SER A 167 5.20 11.34 23.70
C SER A 167 4.40 10.29 22.94
N GLU A 168 5.07 9.22 22.51
CA GLU A 168 4.43 8.07 21.83
C GLU A 168 3.38 7.40 22.70
N LYS A 169 3.64 7.28 24.01
CA LYS A 169 2.69 6.70 24.96
C LYS A 169 1.40 7.51 25.05
N GLU A 170 1.51 8.83 25.07
CA GLU A 170 0.37 9.75 25.11
C GLU A 170 -0.40 9.72 23.78
N ALA A 171 0.28 9.77 22.64
CA ALA A 171 -0.35 9.67 21.33
C ALA A 171 -1.12 8.35 21.16
N LYS A 172 -0.55 7.21 21.59
CA LYS A 172 -1.25 5.92 21.60
C LYS A 172 -2.49 5.94 22.49
N LYS A 173 -2.44 6.64 23.64
CA LYS A 173 -3.60 6.79 24.53
C LYS A 173 -4.71 7.61 23.86
N LEU A 174 -4.37 8.65 23.11
CA LEU A 174 -5.31 9.48 22.35
C LEU A 174 -5.95 8.72 21.17
N LEU A 175 -5.18 7.88 20.46
CA LEU A 175 -5.70 7.08 19.33
C LEU A 175 -6.64 5.96 19.78
N LYS A 176 -6.44 5.40 20.99
CA LYS A 176 -7.13 4.19 21.44
C LYS A 176 -8.68 4.28 21.41
N PRO A 177 -9.33 5.36 21.89
CA PRO A 177 -10.78 5.51 21.80
C PRO A 177 -11.28 5.56 20.36
N MET A 178 -10.62 6.34 19.49
CA MET A 178 -10.97 6.44 18.07
C MET A 178 -10.86 5.09 17.38
N THR A 179 -9.76 4.36 17.58
CA THR A 179 -9.60 3.01 17.01
C THR A 179 -10.63 2.02 17.55
N LYS A 180 -11.04 2.13 18.82
CA LYS A 180 -12.10 1.29 19.40
C LYS A 180 -13.44 1.56 18.73
N GLU A 181 -13.77 2.82 18.51
CA GLU A 181 -15.01 3.23 17.85
C GLU A 181 -15.06 2.75 16.40
N LEU A 182 -13.97 2.92 15.64
CA LEU A 182 -13.85 2.37 14.29
C LEU A 182 -14.04 0.85 14.27
N LYS A 183 -13.43 0.12 15.21
CA LYS A 183 -13.64 -1.33 15.34
C LYS A 183 -15.09 -1.68 15.65
N SER A 184 -15.80 -0.87 16.44
CA SER A 184 -17.22 -1.08 16.73
C SER A 184 -18.08 -0.94 15.47
N ARG A 185 -17.84 0.10 14.67
CA ARG A 185 -18.66 0.42 13.48
C ARG A 185 -18.38 -0.48 12.28
N ILE A 186 -17.10 -0.78 12.03
CA ILE A 186 -16.65 -1.40 10.77
C ILE A 186 -15.69 -2.58 10.99
N GLY A 187 -15.61 -3.12 12.21
CA GLY A 187 -14.64 -4.14 12.60
C GLY A 187 -14.58 -5.38 11.71
N GLY A 188 -15.73 -5.83 11.18
CA GLY A 188 -15.78 -7.00 10.27
C GLY A 188 -15.02 -6.79 8.96
N TYR A 189 -14.82 -5.55 8.54
CA TYR A 189 -14.17 -5.18 7.29
C TYR A 189 -12.71 -4.76 7.46
N ILE A 190 -12.28 -4.49 8.70
CA ILE A 190 -10.89 -4.19 9.01
C ILE A 190 -10.07 -5.47 8.86
N TYR A 191 -9.03 -5.44 8.04
CA TYR A 191 -8.10 -6.57 7.89
C TYR A 191 -6.80 -6.39 8.66
N THR A 192 -6.38 -5.15 8.94
CA THR A 192 -5.22 -4.86 9.79
C THR A 192 -5.22 -3.42 10.29
N THR A 193 -4.45 -3.16 11.34
CA THR A 193 -4.04 -1.82 11.79
C THR A 193 -2.53 -1.61 11.71
N GLU A 194 -1.81 -2.53 11.07
CA GLU A 194 -0.37 -2.49 10.87
C GLU A 194 -0.02 -1.92 9.50
N GLU A 195 0.95 -1.00 9.47
CA GLU A 195 1.29 -0.24 8.26
C GLU A 195 1.82 -1.12 7.13
N ASN A 196 2.58 -2.18 7.45
CA ASN A 196 3.24 -3.02 6.44
C ASN A 196 2.41 -4.24 6.02
N VAL A 197 1.29 -4.53 6.71
CA VAL A 197 0.44 -5.68 6.37
C VAL A 197 -0.46 -5.32 5.19
N THR A 198 -0.38 -6.08 4.11
CA THR A 198 -1.26 -5.95 2.94
C THR A 198 -2.47 -6.89 3.04
N LEU A 199 -3.47 -6.71 2.17
CA LEU A 199 -4.63 -7.60 2.10
C LEU A 199 -4.23 -9.05 1.76
N GLU A 200 -3.23 -9.23 0.89
CA GLU A 200 -2.68 -10.52 0.53
C GLU A 200 -2.03 -11.21 1.73
N MET A 201 -1.22 -10.49 2.49
CA MET A 201 -0.62 -11.02 3.72
C MET A 201 -1.72 -11.48 4.69
N ALA A 202 -2.73 -10.64 4.92
CA ALA A 202 -3.85 -10.99 5.78
C ALA A 202 -4.65 -12.22 5.29
N VAL A 203 -4.79 -12.41 3.97
CA VAL A 203 -5.42 -13.60 3.38
C VAL A 203 -4.54 -14.84 3.56
N ILE A 204 -3.25 -14.75 3.27
CA ILE A 204 -2.31 -15.87 3.40
C ILE A 204 -2.22 -16.31 4.86
N ASP A 205 -2.07 -15.37 5.79
CA ASP A 205 -2.01 -15.67 7.22
C ASP A 205 -3.32 -16.28 7.72
N LEU A 206 -4.47 -15.79 7.25
CA LEU A 206 -5.77 -16.37 7.56
C LEU A 206 -5.86 -17.83 7.10
N LEU A 207 -5.39 -18.14 5.88
CA LEU A 207 -5.38 -19.51 5.37
C LEU A 207 -4.40 -20.40 6.16
N LYS A 208 -3.18 -19.91 6.44
CA LYS A 208 -2.16 -20.64 7.21
C LYS A 208 -2.64 -20.99 8.61
N ASN A 209 -3.18 -20.01 9.34
CA ASN A 209 -3.66 -20.19 10.71
C ASN A 209 -4.81 -21.19 10.79
N ASN A 210 -5.58 -21.36 9.71
CA ASN A 210 -6.66 -22.33 9.62
C ASN A 210 -6.27 -23.61 8.85
N ARG A 211 -4.98 -23.80 8.51
CA ARG A 211 -4.45 -24.95 7.78
C ARG A 211 -5.17 -25.24 6.46
N LEU A 212 -5.60 -24.19 5.77
CA LEU A 212 -6.32 -24.27 4.51
C LEU A 212 -5.38 -24.14 3.31
N THR A 213 -5.66 -24.92 2.28
CA THR A 213 -5.04 -24.82 0.97
C THR A 213 -5.94 -24.07 -0.02
N LEU A 214 -5.33 -23.33 -0.94
CA LEU A 214 -6.00 -22.46 -1.90
C LEU A 214 -5.60 -22.83 -3.34
N THR A 215 -6.63 -22.93 -4.18
CA THR A 215 -6.50 -22.90 -5.64
C THR A 215 -7.17 -21.66 -6.23
N ILE A 216 -6.56 -21.06 -7.23
CA ILE A 216 -7.10 -19.89 -7.93
C ILE A 216 -7.52 -20.28 -9.34
N ALA A 217 -8.73 -19.95 -9.76
CA ALA A 217 -9.26 -20.20 -11.11
C ALA A 217 -9.61 -18.89 -11.82
N GLU A 218 -8.71 -18.39 -12.67
CA GLU A 218 -8.83 -17.07 -13.28
C GLU A 218 -9.32 -17.12 -14.73
N SER A 219 -10.11 -16.13 -15.12
CA SER A 219 -10.39 -15.83 -16.52
C SER A 219 -10.05 -14.37 -16.81
N CYS A 220 -10.93 -13.42 -16.48
CA CYS A 220 -10.74 -12.01 -16.85
C CYS A 220 -9.56 -11.35 -16.13
N THR A 221 -9.19 -11.80 -14.94
CA THR A 221 -8.03 -11.29 -14.18
C THR A 221 -6.70 -11.80 -14.75
N GLY A 222 -6.69 -12.98 -15.39
CA GLY A 222 -5.57 -13.44 -16.21
C GLY A 222 -4.27 -13.69 -15.43
N GLY A 223 -4.35 -14.17 -14.20
CA GLY A 223 -3.19 -14.48 -13.36
C GLY A 223 -2.88 -13.41 -12.30
N MET A 224 -3.65 -12.32 -12.24
CA MET A 224 -3.42 -11.23 -11.30
C MET A 224 -3.71 -11.62 -9.85
N ILE A 225 -4.66 -12.53 -9.59
CA ILE A 225 -4.96 -12.96 -8.23
C ILE A 225 -3.82 -13.81 -7.69
N VAL A 226 -3.39 -14.81 -8.45
CA VAL A 226 -2.25 -15.64 -8.04
C VAL A 226 -0.97 -14.80 -7.94
N SER A 227 -0.72 -13.89 -8.89
CA SER A 227 0.47 -13.02 -8.89
C SER A 227 0.54 -12.15 -7.63
N ARG A 228 -0.58 -11.56 -7.18
CA ARG A 228 -0.61 -10.78 -5.94
C ARG A 228 -0.30 -11.66 -4.72
N LEU A 229 -0.91 -12.84 -4.63
CA LEU A 229 -0.75 -13.74 -3.48
C LEU A 229 0.67 -14.31 -3.36
N ILE A 230 1.31 -14.70 -4.47
CA ILE A 230 2.65 -15.32 -4.43
C ILE A 230 3.78 -14.33 -4.10
N ASN A 231 3.52 -13.02 -4.13
CA ASN A 231 4.47 -12.02 -3.65
C ASN A 231 4.60 -12.03 -2.11
N VAL A 232 3.68 -12.70 -1.40
CA VAL A 232 3.76 -12.86 0.05
C VAL A 232 4.72 -13.99 0.41
N GLN A 233 5.67 -13.72 1.31
CA GLN A 233 6.60 -14.74 1.79
C GLN A 233 5.85 -15.94 2.40
N GLY A 234 6.24 -17.15 1.97
CA GLY A 234 5.61 -18.40 2.41
C GLY A 234 4.21 -18.62 1.84
N ALA A 235 3.80 -17.93 0.77
CA ALA A 235 2.54 -18.22 0.07
C ALA A 235 2.47 -19.68 -0.42
N SER A 236 3.63 -20.32 -0.69
CA SER A 236 3.75 -21.74 -1.07
C SER A 236 3.16 -22.73 -0.07
N ASP A 237 3.01 -22.32 1.21
CA ASP A 237 2.46 -23.20 2.25
C ASP A 237 0.95 -23.45 2.04
N VAL A 238 0.26 -22.50 1.40
CA VAL A 238 -1.20 -22.49 1.23
C VAL A 238 -1.63 -22.46 -0.23
N VAL A 239 -0.97 -21.68 -1.09
CA VAL A 239 -1.32 -21.58 -2.51
C VAL A 239 -0.77 -22.80 -3.24
N ARG A 240 -1.66 -23.68 -3.68
CA ARG A 240 -1.28 -24.92 -4.38
C ARG A 240 -1.20 -24.74 -5.88
N GLU A 241 -2.22 -24.12 -6.46
CA GLU A 241 -2.38 -24.07 -7.91
C GLU A 241 -3.05 -22.78 -8.37
N GLY A 242 -2.62 -22.28 -9.52
CA GLY A 242 -3.25 -21.19 -10.25
C GLY A 242 -3.61 -21.63 -11.68
N LEU A 243 -4.90 -21.59 -12.01
CA LEU A 243 -5.45 -22.05 -13.28
C LEU A 243 -6.01 -20.86 -14.06
N VAL A 244 -5.31 -20.41 -15.10
CA VAL A 244 -5.84 -19.40 -16.03
C VAL A 244 -6.67 -20.10 -17.11
N THR A 245 -7.98 -20.20 -16.89
CA THR A 245 -8.94 -20.87 -17.79
C THR A 245 -9.62 -19.88 -18.75
N TYR A 246 -8.80 -19.18 -19.54
CA TYR A 246 -9.25 -18.07 -20.39
C TYR A 246 -10.29 -18.48 -21.44
N SER A 247 -10.21 -19.71 -21.98
CA SER A 247 -11.16 -20.22 -22.97
C SER A 247 -12.27 -21.09 -22.37
N ASN A 248 -13.42 -21.16 -23.05
CA ASN A 248 -14.50 -22.09 -22.69
C ASN A 248 -14.04 -23.55 -22.67
N LYS A 249 -13.16 -23.94 -23.60
CA LYS A 249 -12.56 -25.29 -23.62
C LYS A 249 -11.74 -25.55 -22.36
N ALA A 250 -10.96 -24.58 -21.89
CA ALA A 250 -10.19 -24.70 -20.65
C ALA A 250 -11.08 -24.79 -19.41
N LYS A 251 -12.12 -23.94 -19.31
CA LYS A 251 -13.12 -24.01 -18.22
C LYS A 251 -13.77 -25.39 -18.12
N ARG A 252 -14.15 -25.98 -19.27
CA ARG A 252 -14.71 -27.34 -19.31
C ARG A 252 -13.68 -28.41 -18.91
N LYS A 253 -12.48 -28.35 -19.50
CA LYS A 253 -11.45 -29.39 -19.33
C LYS A 253 -10.92 -29.45 -17.89
N TYR A 254 -10.60 -28.31 -17.30
CA TYR A 254 -9.88 -28.25 -16.03
C TYR A 254 -10.78 -27.97 -14.83
N LEU A 255 -11.94 -27.32 -15.03
CA LEU A 255 -12.85 -26.96 -13.94
C LEU A 255 -14.22 -27.64 -14.07
N GLY A 256 -14.41 -28.55 -15.02
CA GLY A 256 -15.66 -29.31 -15.16
C GLY A 256 -16.90 -28.44 -15.44
N VAL A 257 -16.73 -27.19 -15.89
CA VAL A 257 -17.85 -26.31 -16.25
C VAL A 257 -18.70 -27.00 -17.32
N LYS A 258 -20.02 -27.05 -17.16
CA LYS A 258 -20.90 -27.80 -18.03
C LYS A 258 -21.03 -27.12 -19.38
N LYS A 259 -21.03 -27.91 -20.47
CA LYS A 259 -21.30 -27.41 -21.83
C LYS A 259 -22.66 -26.68 -21.88
N GLY A 260 -23.67 -27.21 -21.20
CA GLY A 260 -25.00 -26.61 -21.11
C GLY A 260 -25.01 -25.24 -20.41
N THR A 261 -24.23 -25.08 -19.33
CA THR A 261 -24.08 -23.79 -18.62
C THR A 261 -23.47 -22.74 -19.54
N LEU A 262 -22.37 -23.07 -20.22
CA LEU A 262 -21.73 -22.13 -21.16
C LEU A 262 -22.62 -21.78 -22.35
N ALA A 263 -23.41 -22.73 -22.87
CA ALA A 263 -24.32 -22.48 -23.99
C ALA A 263 -25.53 -21.62 -23.60
N LYS A 264 -26.15 -21.88 -22.44
CA LYS A 264 -27.38 -21.20 -22.01
C LYS A 264 -27.13 -19.89 -21.26
N LYS A 265 -26.09 -19.85 -20.42
CA LYS A 265 -25.80 -18.73 -19.52
C LYS A 265 -24.59 -17.93 -19.96
N GLY A 266 -23.74 -18.48 -20.83
CA GLY A 266 -22.48 -17.85 -21.25
C GLY A 266 -21.38 -17.92 -20.18
N ALA A 267 -20.14 -17.66 -20.60
CA ALA A 267 -18.97 -17.72 -19.72
C ALA A 267 -18.99 -16.71 -18.57
N VAL A 268 -19.69 -15.59 -18.76
CA VAL A 268 -19.85 -14.53 -17.75
C VAL A 268 -21.26 -14.65 -17.17
N SER A 269 -21.36 -15.44 -16.12
CA SER A 269 -22.61 -15.76 -15.40
C SER A 269 -22.29 -16.25 -13.99
N GLU A 270 -23.28 -16.16 -13.11
CA GLU A 270 -23.20 -16.69 -11.75
C GLU A 270 -22.95 -18.20 -11.76
N GLU A 271 -23.67 -18.93 -12.63
CA GLU A 271 -23.56 -20.38 -12.76
C GLU A 271 -22.17 -20.81 -13.21
N THR A 272 -21.55 -20.08 -14.15
CA THR A 272 -20.17 -20.39 -14.57
C THR A 272 -19.18 -20.12 -13.44
N ALA A 273 -19.30 -19.00 -12.71
CA ALA A 273 -18.42 -18.72 -11.57
C ALA A 273 -18.55 -19.77 -10.46
N LYS A 274 -19.78 -20.21 -10.17
CA LYS A 274 -20.07 -21.31 -9.22
C LYS A 274 -19.43 -22.62 -9.64
N GLU A 275 -19.60 -23.02 -10.90
CA GLU A 275 -19.02 -24.24 -11.45
C GLU A 275 -17.49 -24.18 -11.48
N MET A 276 -16.90 -23.02 -11.83
CA MET A 276 -15.45 -22.82 -11.77
C MET A 276 -14.89 -23.00 -10.36
N ALA A 277 -15.50 -22.37 -9.34
CA ALA A 277 -15.07 -22.50 -7.95
C ALA A 277 -15.25 -23.93 -7.40
N LYS A 278 -16.35 -24.61 -7.79
CA LYS A 278 -16.57 -26.02 -7.43
C LYS A 278 -15.53 -26.94 -8.07
N GLY A 279 -15.30 -26.76 -9.36
CA GLY A 279 -14.35 -27.56 -10.14
C GLY A 279 -12.92 -27.39 -9.70
N GLY A 280 -12.52 -26.17 -9.31
CA GLY A 280 -11.20 -25.88 -8.78
C GLY A 280 -10.87 -26.74 -7.56
N VAL A 281 -11.72 -26.69 -6.52
CA VAL A 281 -11.58 -27.55 -5.32
C VAL A 281 -11.55 -29.04 -5.69
N PHE A 282 -12.46 -29.48 -6.57
CA PHE A 282 -12.55 -30.90 -6.95
C PHE A 282 -11.29 -31.40 -7.66
N PHE A 283 -10.74 -30.61 -8.59
CA PHE A 283 -9.61 -31.01 -9.42
C PHE A 283 -8.29 -31.01 -8.65
N THR A 284 -8.07 -29.97 -7.83
CA THR A 284 -6.79 -29.77 -7.12
C THR A 284 -6.77 -30.38 -5.73
N LYS A 285 -7.93 -30.80 -5.22
CA LYS A 285 -8.14 -31.27 -3.84
C LYS A 285 -7.78 -30.20 -2.79
N SER A 286 -7.77 -28.92 -3.17
CA SER A 286 -7.61 -27.81 -2.23
C SER A 286 -8.87 -27.58 -1.40
N ASP A 287 -8.72 -27.05 -0.19
CA ASP A 287 -9.85 -26.74 0.69
C ASP A 287 -10.66 -25.54 0.20
N VAL A 288 -10.00 -24.61 -0.48
CA VAL A 288 -10.55 -23.34 -0.94
C VAL A 288 -10.28 -23.12 -2.42
N CYS A 289 -11.27 -22.60 -3.14
CA CYS A 289 -11.07 -22.05 -4.47
C CYS A 289 -11.71 -20.68 -4.63
N ILE A 290 -10.95 -19.73 -5.19
CA ILE A 290 -11.46 -18.44 -5.67
C ILE A 290 -11.43 -18.42 -7.20
N ALA A 291 -12.54 -18.06 -7.82
CA ALA A 291 -12.74 -18.10 -9.27
C ALA A 291 -13.26 -16.78 -9.81
N THR A 292 -12.76 -16.34 -10.97
CA THR A 292 -13.22 -15.11 -11.65
C THR A 292 -13.61 -15.33 -13.10
N THR A 293 -14.74 -14.76 -13.51
CA THR A 293 -15.14 -14.67 -14.91
C THR A 293 -15.86 -13.35 -15.17
N GLY A 294 -15.55 -12.67 -16.26
CA GLY A 294 -16.02 -11.31 -16.48
C GLY A 294 -15.60 -10.70 -17.80
N ILE A 295 -16.12 -9.49 -18.06
CA ILE A 295 -15.89 -8.72 -19.28
C ILE A 295 -15.04 -7.51 -18.93
N ALA A 296 -13.73 -7.60 -19.15
CA ALA A 296 -12.82 -6.49 -18.86
C ALA A 296 -12.84 -5.39 -19.92
N GLY A 297 -13.39 -5.61 -21.11
CA GLY A 297 -13.41 -4.61 -22.18
C GLY A 297 -12.08 -4.51 -22.96
N PRO A 298 -11.97 -3.54 -23.90
CA PRO A 298 -13.00 -2.55 -24.23
C PRO A 298 -14.21 -3.14 -24.99
N GLY A 299 -14.04 -4.30 -25.65
CA GLY A 299 -15.13 -5.03 -26.32
C GLY A 299 -15.68 -6.21 -25.50
N GLY A 300 -16.61 -6.96 -26.11
CA GLY A 300 -17.19 -8.19 -25.52
C GLY A 300 -18.33 -7.95 -24.54
N GLY A 301 -18.75 -6.69 -24.35
CA GLY A 301 -19.96 -6.33 -23.63
C GLY A 301 -21.21 -6.32 -24.51
N SER A 302 -22.36 -6.31 -23.87
CA SER A 302 -23.71 -6.13 -24.44
C SER A 302 -24.54 -5.30 -23.46
N GLU A 303 -25.76 -4.88 -23.84
CA GLU A 303 -26.66 -4.17 -22.91
C GLU A 303 -26.97 -5.00 -21.65
N GLU A 304 -27.23 -6.31 -21.82
CA GLU A 304 -27.51 -7.22 -20.69
C GLU A 304 -26.25 -7.54 -19.87
N LYS A 305 -25.09 -7.57 -20.52
CA LYS A 305 -23.80 -7.92 -19.92
C LYS A 305 -22.75 -6.89 -20.31
N PRO A 306 -22.77 -5.70 -19.70
CA PRO A 306 -21.89 -4.62 -20.09
C PRO A 306 -20.43 -4.92 -19.72
N VAL A 307 -19.52 -4.18 -20.35
CA VAL A 307 -18.11 -4.13 -19.91
C VAL A 307 -18.06 -3.74 -18.43
N GLY A 308 -17.19 -4.37 -17.66
CA GLY A 308 -17.09 -4.21 -16.22
C GLY A 308 -17.86 -5.26 -15.41
N LEU A 309 -18.74 -6.04 -16.05
CA LEU A 309 -19.46 -7.13 -15.39
C LEU A 309 -18.50 -8.27 -15.04
N VAL A 310 -18.39 -8.61 -13.76
CA VAL A 310 -17.56 -9.71 -13.25
C VAL A 310 -18.34 -10.52 -12.22
N TYR A 311 -18.29 -11.84 -12.33
CA TYR A 311 -18.72 -12.77 -11.30
C TYR A 311 -17.51 -13.38 -10.64
N ILE A 312 -17.52 -13.39 -9.30
CA ILE A 312 -16.48 -13.98 -8.48
C ILE A 312 -17.13 -15.07 -7.63
N GLY A 313 -16.69 -16.31 -7.81
CA GLY A 313 -17.13 -17.47 -7.02
C GLY A 313 -16.06 -17.87 -6.02
N CYS A 314 -16.43 -18.13 -4.77
CA CYS A 314 -15.54 -18.66 -3.75
C CYS A 314 -16.15 -19.94 -3.16
N ASN A 315 -15.40 -21.02 -3.17
CA ASN A 315 -15.73 -22.28 -2.51
C ASN A 315 -14.82 -22.43 -1.30
N VAL A 316 -15.38 -22.57 -0.09
CA VAL A 316 -14.64 -22.87 1.14
C VAL A 316 -15.22 -24.15 1.73
N CYS A 317 -14.46 -25.24 1.67
CA CYS A 317 -14.82 -26.55 2.23
C CYS A 317 -16.23 -27.01 1.79
N GLY A 318 -16.56 -26.83 0.51
CA GLY A 318 -17.84 -27.23 -0.09
C GLY A 318 -18.95 -26.16 -0.04
N LYS A 319 -18.82 -25.10 0.78
CA LYS A 319 -19.75 -23.97 0.79
C LYS A 319 -19.34 -22.97 -0.30
N ILE A 320 -20.23 -22.74 -1.26
CA ILE A 320 -19.96 -21.84 -2.39
C ILE A 320 -20.76 -20.54 -2.27
N THR A 321 -20.07 -19.41 -2.37
CA THR A 321 -20.62 -18.07 -2.46
C THR A 321 -20.25 -17.48 -3.82
N VAL A 322 -21.20 -16.83 -4.51
CA VAL A 322 -20.90 -16.07 -5.72
C VAL A 322 -21.36 -14.63 -5.55
N LYS A 323 -20.53 -13.67 -5.96
CA LYS A 323 -20.89 -12.25 -5.99
C LYS A 323 -20.76 -11.70 -7.41
N LYS A 324 -21.75 -10.91 -7.80
CA LYS A 324 -21.78 -10.11 -9.03
C LYS A 324 -21.22 -8.73 -8.73
N TYR A 325 -20.35 -8.24 -9.61
CA TYR A 325 -19.78 -6.90 -9.56
C TYR A 325 -19.92 -6.22 -10.91
N GLN A 326 -20.12 -4.89 -10.87
CA GLN A 326 -20.08 -4.01 -12.03
C GLN A 326 -19.01 -2.96 -11.79
N PHE A 327 -17.83 -3.15 -12.40
CA PHE A 327 -16.70 -2.25 -12.24
C PHE A 327 -16.66 -1.19 -13.34
N GLY A 328 -16.22 0.02 -12.99
CA GLY A 328 -16.00 1.11 -13.94
C GLY A 328 -14.54 1.27 -14.35
N GLY A 329 -14.32 1.90 -15.50
CA GLY A 329 -12.99 2.26 -16.02
C GLY A 329 -12.49 1.36 -17.15
N GLY A 330 -11.23 1.57 -17.54
CA GLY A 330 -10.59 0.79 -18.61
C GLY A 330 -10.28 -0.65 -18.21
N ARG A 331 -9.86 -1.45 -19.20
CA ARG A 331 -9.59 -2.90 -19.05
C ARG A 331 -8.72 -3.22 -17.86
N GLU A 332 -7.62 -2.50 -17.69
CA GLU A 332 -6.68 -2.74 -16.60
C GLU A 332 -7.29 -2.43 -15.23
N LYS A 333 -7.98 -1.30 -15.09
CA LYS A 333 -8.67 -0.92 -13.84
C LYS A 333 -9.74 -1.93 -13.45
N ILE A 334 -10.51 -2.45 -14.41
CA ILE A 334 -11.52 -3.50 -14.16
C ILE A 334 -10.84 -4.77 -13.64
N ARG A 335 -9.74 -5.21 -14.26
CA ARG A 335 -9.01 -6.41 -13.82
C ARG A 335 -8.42 -6.25 -12.42
N GLN A 336 -7.84 -5.09 -12.12
CA GLN A 336 -7.30 -4.78 -10.79
C GLN A 336 -8.41 -4.74 -9.72
N SER A 337 -9.55 -4.12 -10.04
CA SER A 337 -10.71 -4.07 -9.13
C SER A 337 -11.31 -5.45 -8.88
N ALA A 338 -11.45 -6.27 -9.93
CA ALA A 338 -11.89 -7.66 -9.81
C ALA A 338 -10.93 -8.50 -8.97
N THR A 339 -9.63 -8.27 -9.11
CA THR A 339 -8.59 -8.96 -8.32
C THR A 339 -8.71 -8.59 -6.84
N ALA A 340 -8.83 -7.30 -6.50
CA ALA A 340 -9.00 -6.85 -5.12
C ALA A 340 -10.32 -7.36 -4.50
N ALA A 341 -11.41 -7.36 -5.29
CA ALA A 341 -12.69 -7.91 -4.87
C ALA A 341 -12.64 -9.43 -4.64
N ALA A 342 -11.84 -10.16 -5.43
CA ALA A 342 -11.64 -11.60 -5.23
C ALA A 342 -10.93 -11.91 -3.91
N LEU A 343 -9.86 -11.17 -3.58
CA LEU A 343 -9.17 -11.30 -2.29
C LEU A 343 -10.08 -10.95 -1.11
N THR A 344 -10.87 -9.90 -1.26
CA THR A 344 -11.89 -9.49 -0.28
C THR A 344 -12.92 -10.59 -0.07
N LEU A 345 -13.50 -11.13 -1.15
CA LEU A 345 -14.51 -12.18 -1.08
C LEU A 345 -13.93 -13.46 -0.46
N LEU A 346 -12.71 -13.83 -0.84
CA LEU A 346 -11.99 -14.95 -0.26
C LEU A 346 -11.85 -14.80 1.26
N ARG A 347 -11.34 -13.65 1.73
CA ARG A 347 -11.23 -13.35 3.16
C ARG A 347 -12.59 -13.45 3.86
N GLN A 348 -13.62 -12.83 3.30
CA GLN A 348 -14.99 -12.86 3.86
C GLN A 348 -15.52 -14.29 3.96
N CYS A 349 -15.39 -15.10 2.91
CA CYS A 349 -15.91 -16.47 2.90
C CYS A 349 -15.18 -17.36 3.92
N VAL A 350 -13.86 -17.22 4.07
CA VAL A 350 -13.09 -17.96 5.07
C VAL A 350 -13.48 -17.52 6.49
N LEU A 351 -13.57 -16.21 6.75
CA LEU A 351 -14.02 -15.71 8.06
C LEU A 351 -15.43 -16.19 8.40
N GLU A 352 -16.37 -16.17 7.45
CA GLU A 352 -17.73 -16.69 7.66
C GLU A 352 -17.75 -18.20 7.94
N HIS A 353 -16.89 -18.97 7.26
CA HIS A 353 -16.81 -20.41 7.49
C HIS A 353 -16.33 -20.70 8.92
N TYR A 354 -15.25 -20.05 9.37
CA TYR A 354 -14.67 -20.31 10.68
C TYR A 354 -15.40 -19.65 11.85
N SER A 355 -16.01 -18.47 11.64
CA SER A 355 -16.93 -17.89 12.63
C SER A 355 -18.19 -18.75 12.85
N LYS A 356 -18.63 -19.50 11.83
CA LYS A 356 -19.71 -20.49 11.94
C LYS A 356 -19.24 -21.83 12.50
N VAL A 357 -17.95 -22.16 12.37
CA VAL A 357 -17.40 -23.46 12.79
C VAL A 357 -16.90 -23.47 14.22
N THR A 358 -16.31 -22.41 14.80
CA THR A 358 -16.13 -22.27 16.27
C THR A 358 -15.35 -21.00 16.62
N PHE A 359 -15.98 -20.04 17.29
CA PHE A 359 -15.33 -19.32 18.41
C PHE A 359 -15.84 -19.95 19.70
N GLY A 360 -15.23 -21.07 20.11
CA GLY A 360 -15.59 -21.74 21.36
C GLY A 360 -15.38 -23.25 21.32
N LYS A 361 -14.30 -23.69 21.97
CA LYS A 361 -13.89 -25.06 22.31
C LYS A 361 -13.21 -25.86 21.19
N GLU A 362 -11.88 -25.84 21.22
CA GLU A 362 -11.12 -27.08 21.02
C GLU A 362 -11.68 -28.13 21.99
N LYS A 363 -12.31 -29.19 21.45
CA LYS A 363 -12.38 -30.44 22.21
C LYS A 363 -10.95 -30.96 22.30
N LYS A 364 -10.34 -30.83 23.48
CA LYS A 364 -9.21 -31.68 23.85
C LYS A 364 -9.70 -33.12 23.83
N GLU A 365 -9.24 -33.90 22.87
CA GLU A 365 -9.32 -35.35 22.95
C GLU A 365 -8.46 -35.81 24.14
N LYS A 366 -9.04 -36.67 24.98
CA LYS A 366 -8.36 -37.39 26.05
C LYS A 366 -7.77 -38.66 25.50
#